data_AF-A0A2K3LP91-F1
#
_entry.id   AF-A0A2K3LP91-F1
#
_cell.length_a   1.000
_cell.length_b   1.000
_cell.length_c   1.000
_cell.angle_alpha   90.00
_cell.angle_beta   90.00
_cell.angle_gamma   90.00
#
_symmetry.space_group_name_H-M   'P 1'
#
loop_
_entity.id
_entity.type
_entity.pdbx_description
1 polymer ?
#
loop_
_entity_poly.entity_id
_entity_poly.type
_entity_poly.pdbx_seq_one_letter_code
_entity_poly.pdbx_strand_id
1 'polypeptide(L)'
;IGFFPSEKAFALRYQTAGMLDNVLRQGVLGEDDTGEESPRNLKLPSRRPSIVCENCLYSLQRDKRARAFHILEPRGTVDMLIIFLEERSEGPHPLLDSSKDTKNRITPFLGKWKGHSVTKRSGVYGATIAEADTVVLHEMNDNGQLIQNVSSTSNGANDGANVTTNVHWTGTISDNLVTFDGGYQMILLPGGMYMGCPVDVSKIVEQSKSFHLEFCWLETPDKRQRLVRTYDVEGLVVSSTYFLETKL
;
A
#
# COMPACT_ATOMS: atom_id res chain seq x y z
N ILE A 1 -0.82 -6.09 14.60
CA ILE A 1 -0.01 -4.89 14.33
C ILE A 1 1.33 -5.28 13.72
N GLY A 2 1.85 -4.51 12.77
CA GLY A 2 3.27 -4.48 12.42
C GLY A 2 3.76 -3.07 12.73
N PHE A 3 4.73 -2.92 13.63
CA PHE A 3 5.12 -1.62 14.18
C PHE A 3 6.60 -1.35 13.99
N PHE A 4 6.91 -0.16 13.49
CA PHE A 4 8.25 0.31 13.16
C PHE A 4 8.52 1.59 13.96
N PRO A 5 9.06 1.48 15.19
CA PRO A 5 9.25 2.61 16.07
C PRO A 5 10.23 3.65 15.50
N SER A 6 11.37 3.18 14.97
CA SER A 6 12.43 4.04 14.44
C SER A 6 12.02 4.72 13.15
N GLU A 7 11.33 3.97 12.28
CA GLU A 7 10.90 4.41 10.96
C GLU A 7 9.58 5.19 11.00
N LYS A 8 8.89 5.20 12.15
CA LYS A 8 7.57 5.80 12.34
C LYS A 8 6.57 5.31 11.29
N ALA A 9 6.37 3.99 11.23
CA ALA A 9 5.37 3.37 10.37
C ALA A 9 4.62 2.27 11.11
N PHE A 10 3.38 2.00 10.70
CA PHE A 10 2.64 0.87 11.25
C PHE A 10 1.59 0.31 10.29
N ALA A 11 1.24 -0.95 10.50
CA ALA A 11 0.14 -1.62 9.81
C ALA A 11 -0.80 -2.33 10.79
N LEU A 12 -2.11 -2.20 10.55
CA LEU A 12 -3.18 -2.77 11.37
C LEU A 12 -4.17 -3.57 10.52
N ARG A 13 -4.78 -4.56 11.18
CA ARG A 13 -5.94 -5.29 10.64
C ARG A 13 -7.15 -4.86 11.45
N TYR A 14 -8.23 -4.53 10.75
CA TYR A 14 -9.54 -4.31 11.34
C TYR A 14 -10.43 -5.51 11.05
N GLN A 15 -11.34 -5.82 11.97
CA GLN A 15 -12.30 -6.90 11.79
C GLN A 15 -13.44 -6.52 10.84
N THR A 16 -13.79 -5.23 10.82
CA THR A 16 -14.87 -4.67 9.99
C THR A 16 -14.46 -3.29 9.45
N ALA A 17 -15.19 -2.80 8.45
CA ALA A 17 -15.05 -1.45 7.93
C ALA A 17 -16.02 -0.44 8.57
N GLY A 18 -16.65 -0.78 9.71
CA GLY A 18 -17.75 0.02 10.27
C GLY A 18 -17.39 1.45 10.66
N MET A 19 -16.15 1.69 11.10
CA MET A 19 -15.66 3.06 11.33
C MET A 19 -15.65 3.88 10.02
N LEU A 20 -15.24 3.26 8.91
CA LEU A 20 -15.15 3.91 7.61
C LEU A 20 -16.54 4.12 7.00
N ASP A 21 -17.47 3.18 7.21
CA ASP A 21 -18.89 3.33 6.85
C ASP A 21 -19.49 4.58 7.51
N ASN A 22 -19.33 4.72 8.83
CA ASN A 22 -19.82 5.87 9.57
C ASN A 22 -19.19 7.20 9.10
N VAL A 23 -17.89 7.21 8.82
CA VAL A 23 -17.20 8.40 8.30
C VAL A 23 -17.80 8.84 6.96
N LEU A 24 -18.10 7.90 6.06
CA LEU A 24 -18.71 8.20 4.77
C LEU A 24 -20.15 8.70 4.91
N ARG A 25 -20.95 8.04 5.76
CA ARG A 25 -22.34 8.46 6.02
C ARG A 25 -22.41 9.86 6.59
N GLN A 26 -21.69 10.12 7.68
CA GLN A 26 -21.73 11.42 8.34
C GLN A 26 -21.07 12.52 7.49
N GLY A 27 -20.04 12.19 6.72
CA GLY A 27 -19.34 13.15 5.85
C GLY A 27 -20.08 13.49 4.56
N VAL A 28 -20.97 12.63 4.06
CA VAL A 28 -21.69 12.82 2.78
C VAL A 28 -23.17 13.06 2.96
N LEU A 29 -23.84 12.31 3.84
CA LEU A 29 -25.29 12.42 4.08
C LEU A 29 -25.60 13.35 5.26
N GLY A 30 -24.74 13.35 6.29
CA GLY A 30 -24.92 14.19 7.47
C GLY A 30 -26.26 13.95 8.17
N GLU A 31 -27.03 15.02 8.38
CA GLU A 31 -28.36 14.96 9.01
C GLU A 31 -29.42 14.27 8.13
N ASP A 32 -29.18 14.17 6.82
CA ASP A 32 -30.10 13.53 5.86
C ASP A 32 -29.92 12.00 5.80
N ASP A 33 -29.06 11.41 6.64
CA ASP A 33 -28.90 9.95 6.68
C ASP A 33 -30.17 9.27 7.22
N THR A 34 -30.90 8.61 6.31
CA THR A 34 -32.12 7.85 6.64
C THR A 34 -31.83 6.50 7.30
N GLY A 35 -30.54 6.13 7.46
CA GLY A 35 -30.14 4.82 7.98
C GLY A 35 -30.35 3.68 6.98
N GLU A 36 -30.64 4.01 5.72
CA GLU A 36 -30.77 3.03 4.64
C GLU A 36 -29.48 2.24 4.47
N GLU A 37 -29.62 0.94 4.17
CA GLU A 37 -28.47 0.05 3.98
C GLU A 37 -27.59 0.47 2.79
N SER A 38 -28.22 0.90 1.71
CA SER A 38 -27.56 1.28 0.46
C SER A 38 -28.16 2.59 -0.06
N PRO A 39 -27.78 3.74 0.54
CA PRO A 39 -28.27 5.05 0.11
C PRO A 39 -27.91 5.31 -1.34
N ARG A 40 -28.80 5.97 -2.09
CA ARG A 40 -28.55 6.29 -3.50
C ARG A 40 -27.34 7.21 -3.63
N ASN A 41 -26.46 6.90 -4.59
CA ASN A 41 -25.27 7.69 -4.96
C ASN A 41 -24.12 7.71 -3.94
N LEU A 42 -24.15 6.88 -2.89
CA LEU A 42 -23.03 6.72 -1.95
C LEU A 42 -22.54 5.28 -1.96
N LYS A 43 -21.25 5.07 -2.30
CA LYS A 43 -20.60 3.77 -2.18
C LYS A 43 -20.17 3.58 -0.73
N LEU A 44 -20.78 2.60 -0.05
CA LEU A 44 -20.39 2.15 1.28
C LEU A 44 -19.57 0.86 1.21
N PRO A 45 -18.67 0.60 2.17
CA PRO A 45 -17.94 -0.65 2.22
C PRO A 45 -18.86 -1.82 2.56
N SER A 46 -18.50 -3.00 2.10
CA SER A 46 -19.19 -4.25 2.43
C SER A 46 -19.30 -4.45 3.95
N ARG A 47 -20.45 -4.95 4.44
CA ARG A 47 -20.68 -5.25 5.87
C ARG A 47 -19.74 -6.33 6.43
N ARG A 48 -19.35 -7.30 5.59
CA ARG A 48 -18.47 -8.42 5.94
C ARG A 48 -17.30 -8.49 4.97
N PRO A 49 -16.40 -7.48 4.99
CA PRO A 49 -15.25 -7.47 4.11
C PRO A 49 -14.34 -8.67 4.44
N SER A 50 -13.65 -9.22 3.44
CA SER A 50 -12.69 -10.30 3.68
C SER A 50 -11.44 -9.76 4.39
N ILE A 51 -10.97 -8.58 3.97
CA ILE A 51 -9.81 -7.89 4.54
C ILE A 51 -10.11 -6.40 4.69
N VAL A 52 -9.77 -5.86 5.87
CA VAL A 52 -9.62 -4.42 6.10
C VAL A 52 -8.23 -4.18 6.67
N CYS A 53 -7.35 -3.61 5.85
CA CYS A 53 -5.94 -3.39 6.20
C CYS A 53 -5.61 -1.91 6.16
N GLU A 54 -5.06 -1.40 7.26
CA GLU A 54 -4.49 -0.06 7.34
C GLU A 54 -2.97 -0.14 7.25
N ASN A 55 -2.38 0.69 6.39
CA ASN A 55 -0.95 1.00 6.37
C ASN A 55 -0.77 2.49 6.63
N CYS A 56 0.06 2.85 7.60
CA CYS A 56 0.34 4.22 7.97
C CYS A 56 1.82 4.55 7.77
N LEU A 57 2.08 5.63 7.04
CA LEU A 57 3.39 6.22 6.85
C LEU A 57 3.38 7.65 7.42
N TYR A 58 4.42 8.02 8.16
CA TYR A 58 4.62 9.38 8.63
C TYR A 58 5.56 10.12 7.69
N SER A 59 5.30 11.40 7.45
CA SER A 59 6.18 12.22 6.63
C SER A 59 7.55 12.37 7.29
N LEU A 60 8.59 12.40 6.46
CA LEU A 60 9.96 12.60 6.91
C LEU A 60 10.27 14.08 7.19
N GLN A 61 9.45 15.00 6.68
CA GLN A 61 9.72 16.44 6.70
C GLN A 61 8.80 17.21 7.64
N ARG A 62 7.57 16.74 7.81
CA ARG A 62 6.53 17.43 8.59
C ARG A 62 5.87 16.46 9.55
N ASP A 63 5.17 17.00 10.54
CA ASP A 63 4.35 16.21 11.46
C ASP A 63 3.03 15.82 10.80
N LYS A 64 3.15 15.04 9.71
CA LYS A 64 2.07 14.55 8.86
C LYS A 64 2.10 13.04 8.81
N ARG A 65 0.95 12.44 8.54
CA ARG A 65 0.86 11.03 8.21
C ARG A 65 -0.23 10.76 7.18
N ALA A 66 -0.03 9.71 6.41
CA ALA A 66 -1.03 9.15 5.52
C ALA A 66 -1.42 7.76 6.02
N ARG A 67 -2.71 7.55 6.28
CA ARG A 67 -3.29 6.25 6.68
C ARG A 67 -4.10 5.71 5.52
N ALA A 68 -3.58 4.68 4.86
CA ALA A 68 -4.15 4.07 3.67
C ALA A 68 -4.87 2.76 4.02
N PHE A 69 -6.12 2.62 3.59
CA PHE A 69 -6.99 1.49 3.87
C PHE A 69 -7.31 0.71 2.60
N HIS A 70 -6.91 -0.56 2.57
CA HIS A 70 -7.44 -1.52 1.62
C HIS A 70 -8.69 -2.16 2.22
N ILE A 71 -9.82 -2.06 1.51
CA ILE A 71 -11.06 -2.75 1.85
C ILE A 71 -11.36 -3.71 0.71
N LEU A 72 -11.37 -5.01 1.01
CA LEU A 72 -11.69 -6.05 0.04
C LEU A 72 -13.11 -6.58 0.28
N GLU A 73 -13.84 -6.80 -0.81
CA GLU A 73 -15.15 -7.45 -0.79
C GLU A 73 -15.04 -8.87 -0.17
N PRO A 74 -16.17 -9.48 0.25
CA PRO A 74 -16.15 -10.86 0.77
C PRO A 74 -15.46 -11.87 -0.16
N ARG A 75 -15.52 -11.64 -1.47
CA ARG A 75 -14.87 -12.46 -2.52
C ARG A 75 -13.38 -12.18 -2.73
N GLY A 76 -12.79 -11.22 -2.03
CA GLY A 76 -11.35 -10.94 -2.08
C GLY A 76 -10.89 -9.99 -3.20
N THR A 77 -11.81 -9.35 -3.92
CA THR A 77 -11.50 -8.25 -4.86
C THR A 77 -11.55 -6.89 -4.14
N VAL A 78 -10.89 -5.87 -4.68
CA VAL A 78 -10.95 -4.51 -4.11
C VAL A 78 -12.37 -3.96 -4.16
N ASP A 79 -12.86 -3.52 -2.99
CA ASP A 79 -14.13 -2.80 -2.84
C ASP A 79 -13.90 -1.29 -2.93
N MET A 80 -12.98 -0.79 -2.09
CA MET A 80 -12.67 0.62 -1.94
C MET A 80 -11.27 0.82 -1.37
N LEU A 81 -10.64 1.94 -1.74
CA LEU A 81 -9.43 2.45 -1.13
C LEU A 81 -9.75 3.77 -0.42
N ILE A 82 -9.29 3.93 0.82
CA ILE A 82 -9.47 5.17 1.58
C ILE A 82 -8.11 5.67 2.06
N ILE A 83 -7.85 6.97 1.94
CA ILE A 83 -6.66 7.61 2.48
C ILE A 83 -7.08 8.73 3.42
N PHE A 84 -6.61 8.68 4.66
CA PHE A 84 -6.60 9.83 5.56
C PHE A 84 -5.25 10.51 5.47
N LEU A 85 -5.22 11.74 4.98
CA LEU A 85 -4.05 12.60 5.07
C LEU A 85 -4.26 13.53 6.28
N GLU A 86 -3.34 13.45 7.25
CA GLU A 86 -3.49 14.09 8.55
C GLU A 86 -2.23 14.90 8.87
N GLU A 87 -2.39 16.11 9.40
CA GLU A 87 -1.30 16.96 9.88
C GLU A 87 -1.58 17.31 11.34
N ARG A 88 -0.62 17.06 12.24
CA ARG A 88 -0.72 17.48 13.63
C ARG A 88 -0.29 18.94 13.74
N SER A 89 -1.16 19.85 13.32
CA SER A 89 -0.98 21.30 13.45
C SER A 89 -2.35 21.98 13.56
N GLU A 90 -2.38 23.20 14.09
CA GLU A 90 -3.59 24.05 14.07
C GLU A 90 -3.77 24.81 12.73
N GLY A 91 -2.93 24.48 11.74
CA GLY A 91 -2.99 25.08 10.41
C GLY A 91 -4.14 24.53 9.53
N PRO A 92 -4.23 25.00 8.28
CA PRO A 92 -5.23 24.51 7.34
C PRO A 92 -5.11 23.00 7.11
N HIS A 93 -6.23 22.34 6.87
CA HIS A 93 -6.27 20.91 6.61
C HIS A 93 -5.37 20.53 5.43
N PRO A 94 -4.63 19.41 5.53
CA PRO A 94 -3.74 18.99 4.46
C PRO A 94 -4.57 18.60 3.24
N LEU A 95 -4.20 19.16 2.09
CA LEU A 95 -4.81 18.83 0.80
C LEU A 95 -3.89 17.88 0.04
N LEU A 96 -4.48 16.84 -0.57
CA LEU A 96 -3.78 16.07 -1.59
C LEU A 96 -3.63 16.98 -2.81
N ASP A 97 -2.39 17.35 -3.11
CA ASP A 97 -2.09 18.20 -4.25
C ASP A 97 -2.39 17.45 -5.56
N SER A 98 -3.51 17.81 -6.20
CA SER A 98 -3.87 17.34 -7.55
C SER A 98 -3.30 18.25 -8.64
N SER A 99 -2.73 19.42 -8.29
CA SER A 99 -2.16 20.35 -9.28
C SER A 99 -0.89 19.80 -9.94
N LYS A 100 -0.25 18.84 -9.27
CA LYS A 100 0.89 18.06 -9.78
C LYS A 100 0.51 16.69 -10.35
N ASP A 101 -0.78 16.41 -10.54
CA ASP A 101 -1.19 15.30 -11.39
C ASP A 101 -0.68 15.61 -12.80
N THR A 102 0.54 15.16 -13.11
CA THR A 102 0.99 14.95 -14.48
C THR A 102 -0.10 14.14 -15.17
N LYS A 103 -0.34 14.39 -16.47
CA LYS A 103 -1.32 13.61 -17.27
C LYS A 103 -1.21 12.09 -17.04
N ASN A 104 -0.03 11.62 -16.63
CA ASN A 104 0.21 10.27 -16.18
C ASN A 104 0.77 10.24 -14.74
N ARG A 105 0.04 9.62 -13.80
CA ARG A 105 0.46 9.49 -12.39
C ARG A 105 1.60 8.49 -12.17
N ILE A 106 1.95 7.65 -13.15
CA ILE A 106 3.07 6.70 -12.99
C ILE A 106 4.43 7.40 -13.10
N THR A 107 4.49 8.53 -13.81
CA THR A 107 5.74 9.20 -14.18
C THR A 107 6.69 9.46 -13.01
N PRO A 108 6.23 9.96 -11.83
CA PRO A 108 7.11 10.15 -10.68
C PRO A 108 7.76 8.85 -10.19
N PHE A 109 7.09 7.71 -10.34
CA PHE A 109 7.54 6.40 -9.88
C PHE A 109 8.50 5.70 -10.86
N LEU A 110 8.50 6.09 -12.14
CA LEU A 110 9.42 5.54 -13.15
C LEU A 110 10.88 5.86 -12.81
N GLY A 111 11.80 4.97 -13.17
CA GLY A 111 13.23 5.08 -12.91
C GLY A 111 13.73 4.05 -11.89
N LYS A 112 14.98 4.22 -11.48
CA LYS A 112 15.66 3.33 -10.56
C LYS A 112 15.63 3.90 -9.15
N TRP A 113 15.17 3.11 -8.20
CA TRP A 113 15.09 3.42 -6.78
C TRP A 113 16.03 2.50 -6.04
N LYS A 114 16.81 3.04 -5.10
CA LYS A 114 17.67 2.27 -4.22
C LYS A 114 17.39 2.64 -2.77
N GLY A 115 17.39 1.67 -1.88
CA GLY A 115 17.06 1.91 -0.49
C GLY A 115 17.39 0.75 0.44
N HIS A 116 16.80 0.82 1.62
CA HIS A 116 16.87 -0.22 2.65
C HIS A 116 15.47 -0.65 3.05
N SER A 117 15.33 -1.92 3.39
CA SER A 117 14.08 -2.50 3.89
C SER A 117 14.28 -3.21 5.22
N VAL A 118 13.27 -3.11 6.08
CA VAL A 118 13.23 -3.79 7.38
C VAL A 118 11.94 -4.58 7.45
N THR A 119 12.05 -5.89 7.64
CA THR A 119 10.91 -6.80 7.79
C THR A 119 10.73 -7.19 9.25
N LYS A 120 9.54 -6.94 9.80
CA LYS A 120 9.17 -7.30 11.17
C LYS A 120 8.02 -8.28 11.20
N ARG A 121 8.10 -9.25 12.13
CA ARG A 121 7.00 -10.18 12.41
C ARG A 121 5.79 -9.39 12.91
N SER A 122 4.59 -9.75 12.44
CA SER A 122 3.36 -9.20 12.99
C SER A 122 3.18 -9.64 14.45
N GLY A 123 2.74 -8.71 15.29
CA GLY A 123 2.57 -8.89 16.74
C GLY A 123 3.20 -7.72 17.51
N VAL A 124 2.81 -7.57 18.78
CA VAL A 124 3.28 -6.46 19.64
C VAL A 124 4.79 -6.51 19.85
N TYR A 125 5.37 -7.71 19.96
CA TYR A 125 6.81 -7.89 20.11
C TYR A 125 7.61 -7.37 18.90
N GLY A 126 7.08 -7.50 17.68
CA GLY A 126 7.64 -6.87 16.49
C GLY A 126 9.09 -7.27 16.17
N ALA A 127 9.46 -8.55 16.35
CA ALA A 127 10.80 -9.05 16.06
C ALA A 127 11.23 -8.71 14.63
N THR A 128 12.41 -8.12 14.46
CA THR A 128 13.05 -7.99 13.14
C THR A 128 13.39 -9.38 12.63
N ILE A 129 12.86 -9.73 11.46
CA ILE A 129 13.10 -11.01 10.79
C ILE A 129 14.24 -10.87 9.79
N ALA A 130 14.26 -9.76 9.05
CA ALA A 130 15.23 -9.54 8.00
C ALA A 130 15.42 -8.05 7.73
N GLU A 131 16.61 -7.71 7.27
CA GLU A 131 16.97 -6.41 6.72
C GLU A 131 17.67 -6.64 5.39
N ALA A 132 17.43 -5.76 4.42
CA ALA A 132 17.99 -5.93 3.08
C ALA A 132 18.13 -4.61 2.34
N ASP A 133 19.23 -4.48 1.60
CA ASP A 133 19.39 -3.46 0.58
C ASP A 133 18.45 -3.76 -0.59
N THR A 134 17.72 -2.74 -1.05
CA THR A 134 16.73 -2.89 -2.13
C THR A 134 17.09 -2.04 -3.34
N VAL A 135 16.81 -2.59 -4.52
CA VAL A 135 16.86 -1.87 -5.79
C VAL A 135 15.57 -2.16 -6.54
N VAL A 136 14.80 -1.13 -6.88
CA VAL A 136 13.56 -1.24 -7.64
C VAL A 136 13.68 -0.43 -8.92
N LEU A 137 13.47 -1.07 -10.06
CA LEU A 137 13.44 -0.42 -11.37
C LEU A 137 12.02 -0.47 -11.92
N HIS A 138 11.48 0.69 -12.28
CA HIS A 138 10.22 0.83 -13.00
C HIS A 138 10.50 1.48 -14.36
N GLU A 139 10.23 0.78 -15.45
CA GLU A 139 10.46 1.29 -16.82
C GLU A 139 9.24 1.09 -17.68
N MET A 140 9.02 2.00 -18.64
CA MET A 140 8.02 1.81 -19.69
C MET A 140 8.72 1.26 -20.92
N ASN A 141 8.26 0.14 -21.44
CA ASN A 141 8.76 -0.37 -22.71
C ASN A 141 8.11 0.36 -23.90
N ASP A 142 8.61 0.08 -25.11
CA ASP A 142 8.13 0.71 -26.36
C ASP A 142 6.65 0.41 -26.65
N ASN A 143 6.11 -0.66 -26.07
CA ASN A 143 4.70 -1.05 -26.20
C ASN A 143 3.79 -0.38 -25.16
N GLY A 144 4.33 0.51 -24.31
CA GLY A 144 3.58 1.17 -23.24
C GLY A 144 3.24 0.24 -22.06
N GLN A 145 3.96 -0.86 -21.88
CA GLN A 145 3.84 -1.72 -20.71
C GLN A 145 4.84 -1.29 -19.64
N LEU A 146 4.46 -1.44 -18.37
CA LEU A 146 5.34 -1.24 -17.24
C LEU A 146 6.14 -2.51 -16.96
N ILE A 147 7.46 -2.37 -16.94
CA ILE A 147 8.40 -3.38 -16.47
C ILE A 147 8.81 -3.00 -15.05
N GLN A 148 8.69 -3.93 -14.11
CA GLN A 148 9.13 -3.78 -12.73
C GLN A 148 10.15 -4.86 -12.37
N ASN A 149 11.33 -4.45 -11.92
CA ASN A 149 12.33 -5.34 -11.33
C ASN A 149 12.57 -4.95 -9.87
N VAL A 150 12.44 -5.89 -8.96
CA VAL A 150 12.73 -5.70 -7.53
C VAL A 150 13.84 -6.66 -7.14
N SER A 151 14.97 -6.09 -6.72
CA SER A 151 16.10 -6.82 -6.13
C SER A 151 16.14 -6.55 -4.63
N SER A 152 16.31 -7.60 -3.84
CA SER A 152 16.51 -7.51 -2.38
C SER A 152 17.71 -8.36 -1.99
N THR A 153 18.73 -7.73 -1.41
CA THR A 153 19.95 -8.38 -0.95
C THR A 153 20.00 -8.32 0.57
N SER A 154 19.75 -9.46 1.21
CA SER A 154 19.87 -9.59 2.66
C SER A 154 21.32 -9.91 3.06
N ASN A 155 21.79 -9.23 4.09
CA ASN A 155 23.07 -9.54 4.72
C ASN A 155 22.83 -10.69 5.71
N GLY A 156 23.34 -11.88 5.40
CA GLY A 156 23.10 -13.08 6.20
C GLY A 156 23.65 -12.93 7.62
N ALA A 157 22.78 -12.95 8.62
CA ALA A 157 23.20 -12.77 10.02
C ALA A 157 23.93 -14.00 10.60
N ASN A 158 23.83 -15.19 9.99
CA ASN A 158 24.35 -16.44 10.58
C ASN A 158 25.22 -17.32 9.68
N ASP A 159 25.10 -17.30 8.34
CA ASP A 159 25.82 -18.24 7.45
C ASP A 159 26.74 -17.57 6.39
N GLY A 160 27.02 -16.27 6.52
CA GLY A 160 28.05 -15.57 5.71
C GLY A 160 27.76 -15.43 4.20
N ALA A 161 26.69 -16.01 3.68
CA ALA A 161 26.25 -15.84 2.30
C ALA A 161 25.17 -14.77 2.20
N ASN A 162 25.41 -13.73 1.40
CA ASN A 162 24.38 -12.76 1.03
C ASN A 162 23.34 -13.46 0.14
N VAL A 163 22.07 -13.40 0.54
CA VAL A 163 20.97 -13.91 -0.29
C VAL A 163 20.38 -12.75 -1.06
N THR A 164 20.48 -12.81 -2.38
CA THR A 164 19.85 -11.85 -3.30
C THR A 164 18.68 -12.51 -4.01
N THR A 165 17.49 -11.92 -3.87
CA THR A 165 16.30 -12.32 -4.63
C THR A 165 15.98 -11.26 -5.67
N ASN A 166 15.53 -11.70 -6.84
CA ASN A 166 15.10 -10.83 -7.93
C ASN A 166 13.70 -11.23 -8.35
N VAL A 167 12.80 -10.26 -8.41
CA VAL A 167 11.42 -10.43 -8.88
C VAL A 167 11.20 -9.53 -10.07
N HIS A 168 10.82 -10.11 -11.19
CA HIS A 168 10.53 -9.42 -12.44
C HIS A 168 9.04 -9.54 -12.76
N TRP A 169 8.37 -8.43 -12.99
CA TRP A 169 6.99 -8.36 -13.45
C TRP A 169 6.84 -7.44 -14.64
N THR A 170 5.89 -7.78 -15.51
CA THR A 170 5.41 -6.94 -16.59
C THR A 170 3.93 -6.67 -16.35
N GLY A 171 3.47 -5.46 -16.63
CA GLY A 171 2.09 -5.07 -16.46
C GLY A 171 1.61 -4.06 -17.49
N THR A 172 0.32 -4.07 -17.75
CA THR A 172 -0.34 -3.10 -18.62
C THR A 172 -0.87 -1.94 -17.80
N ILE A 173 -0.77 -0.72 -18.33
CA ILE A 173 -1.33 0.48 -17.72
C ILE A 173 -2.62 0.85 -18.45
N SER A 174 -3.71 1.00 -17.70
CA SER A 174 -4.96 1.57 -18.18
C SER A 174 -5.38 2.66 -17.20
N ASP A 175 -5.38 3.91 -17.68
CA ASP A 175 -5.55 5.11 -16.86
C ASP A 175 -4.61 5.16 -15.64
N ASN A 176 -5.16 5.03 -14.44
CA ASN A 176 -4.44 5.05 -13.18
C ASN A 176 -4.29 3.66 -12.56
N LEU A 177 -4.52 2.59 -13.32
CA LEU A 177 -4.41 1.21 -12.87
C LEU A 177 -3.35 0.47 -13.66
N VAL A 178 -2.37 -0.09 -12.95
CA VAL A 178 -1.42 -1.05 -13.51
C VAL A 178 -1.86 -2.45 -13.14
N THR A 179 -2.00 -3.33 -14.13
CA THR A 179 -2.30 -4.76 -13.91
C THR A 179 -1.15 -5.61 -14.38
N PHE A 180 -0.52 -6.34 -13.47
CA PHE A 180 0.61 -7.22 -13.75
C PHE A 180 0.14 -8.63 -14.14
N ASP A 181 0.89 -9.28 -15.03
CA ASP A 181 0.56 -10.63 -15.55
C ASP A 181 0.47 -11.69 -14.44
N GLY A 182 1.10 -11.44 -13.28
CA GLY A 182 1.05 -12.29 -12.09
C GLY A 182 -0.22 -12.16 -11.23
N GLY A 183 -1.22 -11.38 -11.65
CA GLY A 183 -2.45 -11.16 -10.88
C GLY A 183 -2.32 -10.17 -9.72
N TYR A 184 -1.30 -9.31 -9.76
CA TYR A 184 -1.14 -8.17 -8.87
C TYR A 184 -1.55 -6.88 -9.60
N GLN A 185 -2.02 -5.89 -8.87
CA GLN A 185 -2.39 -4.59 -9.41
C GLN A 185 -1.89 -3.45 -8.53
N MET A 186 -1.64 -2.31 -9.15
CA MET A 186 -1.22 -1.08 -8.49
C MET A 186 -2.12 0.07 -8.96
N ILE A 187 -2.84 0.67 -8.01
CA ILE A 187 -3.72 1.81 -8.22
C ILE A 187 -2.95 3.09 -7.90
N LEU A 188 -2.81 3.97 -8.90
CA LEU A 188 -2.10 5.25 -8.82
C LEU A 188 -3.03 6.36 -8.32
N LEU A 189 -2.63 7.00 -7.24
CA LEU A 189 -3.44 7.94 -6.48
C LEU A 189 -2.83 9.35 -6.51
N PRO A 190 -3.63 10.40 -6.27
CA PRO A 190 -3.13 11.76 -6.13
C PRO A 190 -2.07 11.88 -5.02
N GLY A 191 -1.28 12.96 -5.05
CA GLY A 191 -0.31 13.25 -3.99
C GLY A 191 0.91 12.34 -3.97
N GLY A 192 1.25 11.72 -5.11
CA GLY A 192 2.41 10.83 -5.22
C GLY A 192 2.23 9.53 -4.43
N MET A 193 1.01 8.99 -4.42
CA MET A 193 0.70 7.75 -3.72
C MET A 193 0.35 6.64 -4.69
N TYR A 194 0.60 5.40 -4.30
CA TYR A 194 -0.07 4.24 -4.90
C TYR A 194 -0.41 3.22 -3.84
N MET A 195 -1.39 2.39 -4.16
CA MET A 195 -1.79 1.24 -3.35
C MET A 195 -1.77 -0.02 -4.21
N GLY A 196 -1.09 -1.05 -3.73
CA GLY A 196 -0.87 -2.31 -4.45
C GLY A 196 -1.56 -3.48 -3.75
N CYS A 197 -2.17 -4.37 -4.51
CA CYS A 197 -2.85 -5.55 -3.99
C CYS A 197 -3.06 -6.59 -5.10
N PRO A 198 -3.36 -7.85 -4.76
CA PRO A 198 -3.88 -8.82 -5.72
C PRO A 198 -5.16 -8.35 -6.38
N VAL A 199 -5.36 -8.72 -7.65
CA VAL A 199 -6.64 -8.53 -8.35
C VAL A 199 -7.76 -9.31 -7.64
N ASP A 200 -7.45 -10.52 -7.19
CA ASP A 200 -8.39 -11.43 -6.55
C ASP A 200 -7.67 -12.30 -5.50
N VAL A 201 -7.88 -12.00 -4.21
CA VAL A 201 -7.26 -12.73 -3.11
C VAL A 201 -7.82 -14.15 -2.99
N SER A 202 -9.09 -14.40 -3.36
CA SER A 202 -9.69 -15.73 -3.23
C SER A 202 -8.94 -16.77 -4.07
N LYS A 203 -8.60 -16.41 -5.32
CA LYS A 203 -7.81 -17.25 -6.22
C LYS A 203 -6.41 -17.55 -5.69
N ILE A 204 -5.80 -16.61 -4.98
CA ILE A 204 -4.47 -16.81 -4.38
C ILE A 204 -4.56 -17.81 -3.23
N VAL A 205 -5.56 -17.65 -2.36
CA VAL A 205 -5.81 -18.56 -1.23
C VAL A 205 -6.15 -19.97 -1.72
N GLU A 206 -6.98 -20.10 -2.75
CA GLU A 206 -7.29 -21.38 -3.41
C GLU A 206 -6.02 -22.06 -3.96
N GLN A 207 -5.04 -21.29 -4.43
CA GLN A 207 -3.75 -21.79 -4.90
C GLN A 207 -2.74 -22.03 -3.77
N SER A 208 -3.12 -21.85 -2.50
CA SER A 208 -2.24 -21.96 -1.33
C SER A 208 -0.98 -21.11 -1.45
N LYS A 209 -1.13 -19.87 -1.94
CA LYS A 209 -0.03 -18.92 -2.10
C LYS A 209 -0.13 -17.78 -1.09
N SER A 210 1.03 -17.26 -0.69
CA SER A 210 1.10 -16.01 0.07
C SER A 210 0.82 -14.81 -0.84
N PHE A 211 0.37 -13.71 -0.25
CA PHE A 211 0.18 -12.43 -0.94
C PHE A 211 0.55 -11.26 -0.06
N HIS A 212 0.52 -10.06 -0.62
CA HIS A 212 0.77 -8.85 0.13
C HIS A 212 -0.12 -7.69 -0.33
N LEU A 213 -0.30 -6.72 0.56
CA LEU A 213 -0.87 -5.42 0.26
C LEU A 213 0.23 -4.36 0.43
N GLU A 214 0.19 -3.30 -0.34
CA GLU A 214 1.25 -2.30 -0.37
C GLU A 214 0.69 -0.90 -0.36
N PHE A 215 1.31 -0.02 0.42
CA PHE A 215 1.09 1.41 0.34
C PHE A 215 2.42 2.12 0.09
N CYS A 216 2.47 2.99 -0.90
CA CYS A 216 3.62 3.83 -1.21
C CYS A 216 3.24 5.31 -1.17
N TRP A 217 4.16 6.13 -0.67
CA TRP A 217 4.04 7.58 -0.69
C TRP A 217 5.38 8.22 -1.05
N LEU A 218 5.42 9.04 -2.12
CA LEU A 218 6.53 9.94 -2.41
C LEU A 218 6.47 11.13 -1.46
N GLU A 219 7.51 11.30 -0.65
CA GLU A 219 7.72 12.51 0.15
C GLU A 219 8.21 13.66 -0.74
N THR A 220 9.14 13.34 -1.64
CA THR A 220 9.71 14.24 -2.65
C THR A 220 9.83 13.46 -3.96
N PRO A 221 10.04 14.14 -5.11
CA PRO A 221 10.18 13.47 -6.41
C PRO A 221 11.30 12.41 -6.46
N ASP A 222 12.27 12.51 -5.57
CA ASP A 222 13.45 11.65 -5.44
C ASP A 222 13.44 10.75 -4.20
N LYS A 223 12.43 10.83 -3.31
CA LYS A 223 12.40 10.04 -2.07
C LYS A 223 11.01 9.51 -1.77
N ARG A 224 10.92 8.21 -1.51
CA ARG A 224 9.66 7.52 -1.22
C ARG A 224 9.77 6.57 -0.04
N GLN A 225 8.63 6.36 0.60
CA GLN A 225 8.43 5.34 1.63
C GLN A 225 7.42 4.30 1.10
N ARG A 226 7.64 3.02 1.43
CA ARG A 226 6.67 1.95 1.15
C ARG A 226 6.43 1.13 2.40
N LEU A 227 5.20 0.67 2.57
CA LEU A 227 4.83 -0.27 3.61
C LEU A 227 4.07 -1.43 2.98
N VAL A 228 4.66 -2.63 3.10
CA VAL A 228 4.11 -3.88 2.61
C VAL A 228 3.59 -4.70 3.78
N ARG A 229 2.38 -5.23 3.65
CA ARG A 229 1.72 -6.11 4.62
C ARG A 229 1.60 -7.49 4.01
N THR A 230 2.26 -8.49 4.60
CA THR A 230 2.36 -9.84 4.03
C THR A 230 1.42 -10.80 4.74
N TYR A 231 0.71 -11.58 3.93
CA TYR A 231 -0.29 -12.56 4.34
C TYR A 231 0.19 -13.96 3.95
N ASP A 232 -0.06 -14.93 4.81
CA ASP A 232 0.15 -16.34 4.47
C ASP A 232 -0.96 -16.89 3.57
N VAL A 233 -0.92 -18.20 3.35
CA VAL A 233 -1.83 -18.94 2.46
C VAL A 233 -3.27 -18.97 2.96
N GLU A 234 -3.52 -18.67 4.24
CA GLU A 234 -4.85 -18.63 4.85
C GLU A 234 -5.39 -17.20 4.99
N GLY A 235 -4.63 -16.20 4.54
CA GLY A 235 -4.97 -14.79 4.71
C GLY A 235 -4.74 -14.28 6.13
N LEU A 236 -3.90 -14.94 6.93
CA LEU A 236 -3.41 -14.40 8.20
C LEU A 236 -2.18 -13.53 7.95
N VAL A 237 -2.10 -12.41 8.68
CA VAL A 237 -0.93 -11.55 8.54
C VAL A 237 0.25 -12.13 9.31
N VAL A 238 1.36 -12.34 8.60
CA VAL A 238 2.60 -12.86 9.18
C VAL A 238 3.66 -11.79 9.43
N SER A 239 3.74 -10.75 8.59
CA SER A 239 4.77 -9.72 8.71
C SER A 239 4.37 -8.39 8.08
N SER A 240 5.19 -7.37 8.31
CA SER A 240 5.24 -6.13 7.54
C SER A 240 6.67 -5.84 7.13
N THR A 241 6.85 -5.18 5.99
CA THR A 241 8.14 -4.69 5.52
C THR A 241 8.03 -3.20 5.23
N TYR A 242 8.85 -2.40 5.90
CA TYR A 242 9.01 -0.98 5.61
C TYR A 242 10.17 -0.77 4.65
N PHE A 243 10.03 0.16 3.72
CA PHE A 243 11.06 0.57 2.78
C PHE A 243 11.27 2.07 2.83
N LEU A 244 12.53 2.49 2.76
CA LEU A 244 12.92 3.87 2.51
C LEU A 244 13.85 3.90 1.30
N GLU A 245 13.43 4.55 0.23
CA GLU A 245 14.09 4.50 -1.08
C GLU A 245 14.33 5.90 -1.64
N THR A 246 15.46 6.05 -2.34
CA THR A 246 15.86 7.26 -3.06
C THR A 246 16.04 6.94 -4.54
N LYS A 247 15.58 7.85 -5.39
CA LYS A 247 15.68 7.76 -6.84
C LYS A 247 17.11 8.07 -7.28
N LEU A 248 17.64 7.28 -8.21
CA LEU A 248 18.97 7.46 -8.81
C LEU A 248 18.91 8.28 -10.10
#